data_AF-A0A2D5G7A5-F1
#
_entry.id   AF-A0A2D5G7A5-F1
#
_cell.length_a   1.000
_cell.length_b   1.000
_cell.length_c   1.000
_cell.angle_alpha   90.00
_cell.angle_beta   90.00
_cell.angle_gamma   90.00
#
_symmetry.space_group_name_H-M   'P 1'
#
loop_
_entity.id
_entity.type
_entity.pdbx_description
1 polymer ?
#
loop_
_entity_poly.entity_id
_entity_poly.type
_entity_poly.pdbx_seq_one_letter_code
_entity_poly.pdbx_strand_id
1 'polypeptide(L)'
;MQYDWLGNIRQLENVLELAQILGEETVSLLDLPEEIRFNTLENDANQSLFKNIIEELDWNITAVASYLECDRKTVYHRIKKVGILIQREIAN
;
A
#
# COMPACT_ATOMS: atom_id res chain seq x y z
N MET A 1 -0.10 16.41 -2.76
CA MET A 1 0.34 16.23 -1.36
C MET A 1 0.24 14.75 -1.07
N GLN A 2 1.34 14.01 -1.27
CA GLN A 2 1.47 12.65 -0.76
C GLN A 2 1.88 12.78 0.70
N TYR A 3 1.09 12.21 1.60
CA TYR A 3 1.52 12.01 2.97
C TYR A 3 1.85 10.53 3.09
N ASP A 4 3.12 10.21 3.31
CA ASP A 4 3.67 8.85 3.39
C ASP A 4 3.36 8.15 4.73
N TRP A 5 2.40 8.70 5.50
CA TRP A 5 2.04 8.17 6.81
C TRP A 5 0.95 7.09 6.69
N LEU A 6 1.30 5.86 7.08
CA LEU A 6 0.45 4.67 6.95
C LEU A 6 -0.52 4.49 8.13
N GLY A 7 -0.32 5.21 9.24
CA GLY A 7 -1.18 5.21 10.41
C GLY A 7 -2.22 6.34 10.40
N ASN A 8 -2.97 6.50 11.48
CA ASN A 8 -3.81 7.68 11.65
C ASN A 8 -2.98 8.89 12.13
N ILE A 9 -3.54 10.10 12.02
CA ILE A 9 -2.84 11.34 12.40
C ILE A 9 -2.46 11.36 13.90
N ARG A 10 -3.24 10.71 14.77
CA ARG A 10 -2.90 10.60 16.21
C ARG A 10 -1.66 9.75 16.44
N GLN A 11 -1.48 8.67 15.66
CA GLN A 11 -0.28 7.85 15.73
C GLN A 11 0.95 8.62 15.23
N LEU A 12 0.79 9.51 14.24
CA LEU A 12 1.87 10.39 13.80
C LEU A 12 2.27 11.36 14.91
N GLU A 13 1.28 11.99 15.54
CA GLU A 13 1.47 12.90 16.68
C GLU A 13 2.23 12.21 17.82
N ASN A 14 1.80 11.00 18.21
CA ASN A 14 2.48 10.22 19.24
C ASN A 14 3.94 9.90 18.91
N VAL A 15 4.26 9.61 17.64
CA VAL A 15 5.64 9.31 17.21
C VAL A 15 6.51 10.56 17.23
N LEU A 16 5.97 11.71 16.80
CA LEU A 16 6.70 12.98 16.86
C LEU A 16 6.91 13.44 18.31
N GLU A 17 5.93 13.26 19.19
CA GLU A 17 6.06 13.52 20.63
C GLU A 17 7.13 12.62 21.26
N LEU A 18 7.13 11.33 20.92
CA LEU A 18 8.13 10.38 21.41
C LEU A 18 9.54 10.77 20.95
N ALA A 19 9.71 11.11 19.67
CA ALA A 19 11.00 11.55 19.12
C ALA A 19 11.51 12.82 19.81
N GLN A 20 10.61 13.77 20.10
CA GLN A 20 10.93 14.97 20.84
C GLN A 20 11.36 14.68 22.29
N ILE A 21 10.71 13.73 22.96
CA ILE A 21 11.06 13.29 24.32
C ILE A 21 12.41 12.58 24.33
N LEU A 22 12.67 11.72 23.35
CA LEU A 22 13.93 10.97 23.21
C LEU A 22 15.09 11.88 22.75
N GLY A 23 14.80 13.05 22.21
CA GLY A 23 15.80 13.99 21.70
C GLY A 23 16.43 13.54 20.39
N GLU A 24 15.72 12.72 19.62
CA GLU A 24 16.18 12.20 18.34
C GLU A 24 15.86 13.18 17.22
N GLU A 25 16.87 13.59 16.44
CA GLU A 25 16.67 14.44 15.25
C GLU A 25 16.06 13.65 14.08
N THR A 26 16.17 12.32 14.09
CA THR A 26 15.68 11.43 13.04
C THR A 26 14.93 10.25 13.64
N VAL A 27 13.73 9.99 13.13
CA VAL A 27 12.91 8.83 13.50
C VAL A 27 13.13 7.74 12.46
N SER A 28 13.58 6.57 12.89
CA SER A 28 13.76 5.41 12.03
C SER A 28 12.51 4.51 12.04
N LEU A 29 12.42 3.60 11.06
CA LEU A 29 11.35 2.59 11.02
C LEU A 29 11.30 1.71 12.27
N LEU A 30 12.38 1.58 13.04
CA LEU A 30 12.42 0.78 14.27
C LEU A 30 11.73 1.49 15.45
N ASP A 31 11.63 2.82 15.39
CA ASP A 31 11.06 3.65 16.46
C ASP A 31 9.53 3.77 16.34
N LEU A 32 8.99 3.26 15.23
CA LEU A 32 7.56 3.17 14.99
C LEU A 32 6.94 1.98 15.74
N PRO A 33 5.68 2.11 16.22
CA PRO A 33 4.93 0.98 16.75
C PRO A 33 4.92 -0.21 15.78
N GLU A 34 4.97 -1.43 16.34
CA GLU A 34 4.95 -2.67 15.55
C GLU A 34 3.83 -2.69 14.52
N GLU A 35 2.64 -2.23 14.87
CA GLU A 35 1.47 -2.14 14.00
C GLU A 35 1.74 -1.37 12.70
N ILE A 36 2.49 -0.26 12.78
CA ILE A 36 2.82 0.58 11.62
C ILE A 36 3.94 -0.08 10.80
N ARG A 37 4.91 -0.69 11.49
CA ARG A 37 6.01 -1.44 10.87
C ARG A 37 5.51 -2.62 10.04
N PHE A 38 4.63 -3.44 10.63
CA PHE A 38 4.05 -4.62 9.96
C PHE A 38 3.13 -4.23 8.81
N ASN A 39 2.36 -3.14 8.95
CA ASN A 39 1.54 -2.63 7.85
C ASN A 39 2.40 -2.19 6.65
N THR A 40 3.67 -1.79 6.86
CA THR A 40 4.58 -1.44 5.76
C THR A 40 5.01 -2.71 4.99
N LEU A 41 5.52 -3.71 5.71
CA LEU A 41 5.99 -4.97 5.13
C LEU A 41 4.87 -5.81 4.51
N GLU A 42 3.71 -5.90 5.18
CA GLU A 42 2.55 -6.60 4.64
C GLU A 42 1.98 -5.88 3.43
N ASN A 43 1.90 -4.56 3.42
CA ASN A 43 1.43 -3.86 2.23
C ASN A 43 2.42 -4.02 1.08
N ASP A 44 3.73 -3.95 1.29
CA ASP A 44 4.73 -4.09 0.23
C ASP A 44 4.77 -5.53 -0.33
N ALA A 45 4.68 -6.53 0.54
CA ALA A 45 4.57 -7.93 0.15
C ALA A 45 3.26 -8.21 -0.59
N ASN A 46 2.12 -7.68 -0.11
CA ASN A 46 0.83 -7.85 -0.79
C ASN A 46 0.77 -7.10 -2.12
N GLN A 47 1.42 -5.93 -2.23
CA GLN A 47 1.51 -5.16 -3.47
C GLN A 47 2.35 -5.87 -4.53
N SER A 48 3.51 -6.42 -4.13
CA SER A 48 4.38 -7.18 -5.02
C SER A 48 3.72 -8.49 -5.47
N LEU A 49 3.07 -9.22 -4.57
CA LEU A 49 2.28 -10.41 -4.90
C LEU A 49 1.17 -10.08 -5.90
N PHE A 50 0.41 -9.01 -5.63
CA PHE A 50 -0.68 -8.58 -6.51
C PHE A 50 -0.19 -8.17 -7.90
N LYS A 51 0.97 -7.50 -7.99
CA LYS A 51 1.60 -7.15 -9.25
C LYS A 51 1.99 -8.40 -10.05
N ASN A 52 2.63 -9.38 -9.40
CA ASN A 52 3.01 -10.64 -10.05
C ASN A 52 1.78 -11.39 -10.60
N ILE A 53 0.69 -11.45 -9.84
CA ILE A 53 -0.56 -12.10 -10.27
C ILE A 53 -1.17 -11.40 -11.51
N ILE A 54 -1.14 -10.07 -11.55
CA ILE A 54 -1.64 -9.32 -12.71
C ILE A 54 -0.78 -9.56 -13.95
N GLU A 55 0.54 -9.60 -13.78
CA GLU A 55 1.48 -9.87 -14.88
C GLU A 55 1.33 -11.31 -15.40
N GLU A 56 1.15 -12.29 -14.52
CA GLU A 56 0.91 -13.70 -14.90
C GLU A 56 -0.43 -13.89 -15.63
N LEU A 57 -1.41 -13.03 -15.35
CA LEU A 57 -2.74 -13.06 -15.97
C LEU A 57 -2.87 -12.08 -17.15
N ASP A 58 -1.76 -11.61 -17.73
CA ASP A 58 -1.71 -10.69 -18.88
C ASP A 58 -2.63 -9.46 -18.72
N TRP A 59 -2.70 -8.92 -17.50
CA TRP A 59 -3.56 -7.77 -17.17
C TRP A 59 -5.05 -7.99 -17.38
N ASN A 60 -5.50 -9.24 -17.48
CA ASN A 60 -6.91 -9.57 -17.58
C ASN A 60 -7.58 -9.39 -16.22
N ILE A 61 -8.12 -8.19 -15.99
CA ILE A 61 -8.81 -7.81 -14.74
C ILE A 61 -9.94 -8.77 -14.37
N THR A 62 -10.62 -9.37 -15.35
CA THR A 62 -11.68 -10.36 -15.10
C THR A 62 -11.09 -11.66 -14.56
N ALA A 63 -9.99 -12.13 -15.13
CA ALA A 63 -9.28 -13.32 -14.64
C ALA A 63 -8.67 -13.08 -13.25
N VAL A 64 -8.07 -11.91 -13.02
CA VAL A 64 -7.50 -11.51 -11.72
C VAL A 64 -8.60 -11.44 -10.66
N ALA A 65 -9.76 -10.86 -10.98
CA ALA A 65 -10.91 -10.79 -10.09
C ALA A 65 -11.43 -12.20 -9.72
N SER A 66 -11.53 -13.10 -10.69
CA SER A 66 -11.89 -14.50 -10.45
C SER A 66 -10.86 -15.25 -9.62
N TYR A 67 -9.57 -15.05 -9.88
CA TYR A 67 -8.47 -15.69 -9.16
C TYR A 67 -8.37 -15.23 -7.70
N LEU A 68 -8.59 -13.94 -7.45
CA LEU A 68 -8.57 -13.33 -6.11
C LEU A 68 -9.93 -13.39 -5.39
N GLU A 69 -10.93 -14.07 -5.97
CA GLU A 69 -12.30 -14.16 -5.46
C GLU A 69 -12.89 -12.79 -5.04
N CYS A 70 -12.60 -11.75 -5.82
CA CYS A 70 -12.98 -10.38 -5.48
C CYS A 70 -13.66 -9.66 -6.66
N ASP A 71 -14.35 -8.55 -6.38
CA ASP A 71 -15.00 -7.78 -7.43
C ASP A 71 -13.96 -7.02 -8.29
N ARG A 72 -14.26 -6.85 -9.58
CA ARG A 72 -13.41 -6.07 -10.51
C ARG A 72 -13.12 -4.66 -9.99
N LYS A 73 -14.06 -4.02 -9.29
CA LYS A 73 -13.86 -2.71 -8.65
C LYS A 73 -12.76 -2.75 -7.59
N THR A 74 -12.67 -3.83 -6.81
CA THR A 74 -11.63 -4.02 -5.79
C THR A 74 -10.26 -4.17 -6.44
N VAL A 75 -10.18 -4.89 -7.56
CA VAL A 75 -8.95 -5.01 -8.36
C VAL A 75 -8.51 -3.64 -8.86
N TYR A 76 -9.40 -2.85 -9.47
CA TYR A 76 -9.08 -1.48 -9.90
C TYR A 76 -8.63 -0.58 -8.75
N HIS A 77 -9.28 -0.69 -7.58
CA HIS A 77 -8.92 0.11 -6.41
C HIS A 77 -7.52 -0.25 -5.89
N ARG A 78 -7.19 -1.56 -5.85
CA ARG A 78 -5.86 -2.04 -5.50
C ARG A 78 -4.81 -1.60 -6.52
N ILE A 79 -5.07 -1.73 -7.81
CA ILE A 79 -4.18 -1.24 -8.89
C ILE A 79 -3.87 0.25 -8.70
N LYS A 80 -4.90 1.07 -8.46
CA LYS A 80 -4.73 2.51 -8.21
C LYS A 80 -3.94 2.78 -6.92
N LYS A 81 -4.16 2.00 -5.87
CA LYS A 81 -3.44 2.11 -4.59
C LYS A 81 -1.95 1.77 -4.74
N VAL A 82 -1.62 0.77 -5.55
CA VAL A 82 -0.22 0.37 -5.86
C VAL A 82 0.45 1.36 -6.84
N GLY A 83 -0.31 2.29 -7.45
CA GLY A 83 0.21 3.23 -8.44
C GLY A 83 0.45 2.59 -9.82
N ILE A 84 -0.16 1.44 -10.08
CA ILE A 84 -0.07 0.77 -11.38
C ILE A 84 -0.96 1.55 -12.37
N LEU A 85 -0.35 2.23 -13.34
CA LEU A 85 -1.09 2.95 -14.38
C LEU A 85 -1.60 1.96 -15.42
N ILE A 86 -2.86 1.55 -15.31
CA ILE A 86 -3.54 0.84 -16.41
C ILE A 86 -3.70 1.85 -17.54
N GLN A 87 -2.91 1.70 -18.61
CA GLN A 87 -3.22 2.37 -19.87
C GLN A 87 -4.54 1.79 -20.35
N ARG A 88 -5.62 2.57 -20.22
CA ARG A 88 -6.87 2.26 -20.90
C ARG A 88 -6.60 2.34 -22.39
N GLU A 89 -6.46 1.19 -23.06
CA GLU A 89 -6.91 1.10 -24.44
C GLU A 89 -8.42 1.33 -24.42
N ILE A 90 -8.80 2.57 -24.70
CA ILE A 90 -10.15 2.91 -25.12
C ILE A 90 -10.29 2.33 -26.52
N ALA A 91 -10.61 1.04 -26.61
CA ALA A 91 -11.18 0.45 -27.80
C ALA A 91 -12.70 0.60 -27.72
N ASN A 92 -13.18 1.73 -28.21
CA ASN A 92 -14.45 1.90 -28.95
C ASN A 92 -14.62 3.35 -29.37
#